data_AF-A0A0M4EHQ3-F1
#
_entry.id   AF-A0A0M4EHQ3-F1
#
_cell.length_a   1.000
_cell.length_b   1.000
_cell.length_c   1.000
_cell.angle_alpha   90.00
_cell.angle_beta   90.00
_cell.angle_gamma   90.00
#
_symmetry.space_group_name_H-M   'P 1'
#
loop_
_entity.id
_entity.type
_entity.pdbx_description
1 polymer ?
#
loop_
_entity_poly.entity_id
_entity_poly.type
_entity_poly.pdbx_seq_one_letter_code
_entity_poly.pdbx_strand_id
1 'polypeptide(L)'
;MEDDTETDSKTNIKKADTVSIHTKRTVLAYLKEHGCTSATLEATARARRQDPKEVIDYVCRSYEQAEQRVNEECETDSFVSIIQWLQLMKKAKLPERCHYEQAYALNAIVHHEAHPEPAELGGINMREAYSFLENALTGHPQKKLDAATSRFLLHEFELLIDEANNEESEDEARKMAEKLIDREHYDYAERPDKASFDPFLLDD
;
A
#
# COMPACT_ATOMS: atom_id res chain seq x y z
N MET A 1 46.10 -26.66 -12.16
CA MET A 1 45.54 -28.00 -11.97
C MET A 1 45.48 -28.19 -10.47
N GLU A 2 44.49 -27.55 -9.85
CA GLU A 2 43.14 -28.12 -9.63
C GLU A 2 43.27 -29.26 -8.61
N ASP A 3 42.63 -29.24 -7.45
CA ASP A 3 41.25 -28.84 -7.22
C ASP A 3 41.04 -28.55 -5.72
N ASP A 4 40.42 -27.41 -5.44
CA ASP A 4 39.77 -27.06 -4.18
C ASP A 4 38.40 -27.76 -4.15
N THR A 5 37.98 -28.31 -3.02
CA THR A 5 36.57 -28.22 -2.53
C THR A 5 36.40 -28.96 -1.21
N GLU A 6 36.77 -28.22 -0.16
CA GLU A 6 35.89 -27.86 0.96
C GLU A 6 34.54 -28.63 1.03
N THR A 7 34.45 -29.57 1.98
CA THR A 7 33.20 -30.21 2.36
C THR A 7 32.33 -29.24 3.18
N ASP A 8 31.43 -28.64 2.41
CA ASP A 8 30.22 -27.90 2.75
C ASP A 8 29.57 -28.27 4.11
N SER A 9 29.94 -27.50 5.13
CA SER A 9 29.26 -27.51 6.42
C SER A 9 28.00 -26.66 6.33
N LYS A 10 26.89 -27.32 5.98
CA LYS A 10 25.52 -26.80 6.06
C LYS A 10 25.21 -26.27 7.46
N THR A 11 25.54 -25.02 7.71
CA THR A 11 25.14 -24.30 8.91
C THR A 11 23.85 -23.55 8.60
N ASN A 12 22.74 -24.25 8.76
CA ASN A 12 21.40 -23.68 8.63
C ASN A 12 21.13 -22.81 9.87
N ILE A 13 21.70 -21.60 9.87
CA ILE A 13 21.49 -20.62 10.95
C ILE A 13 20.10 -20.01 10.73
N LYS A 14 19.09 -20.57 11.40
CA LYS A 14 17.87 -19.84 11.72
C LYS A 14 18.29 -18.60 12.52
N LYS A 15 18.38 -17.43 11.86
CA LYS A 15 18.61 -16.14 12.53
C LYS A 15 17.45 -15.94 13.50
N ALA A 16 17.70 -16.23 14.77
CA ALA A 16 16.79 -15.95 15.86
C ALA A 16 16.37 -14.47 15.79
N ASP A 17 15.09 -14.23 16.01
CA ASP A 17 14.47 -12.92 15.98
C ASP A 17 15.12 -12.03 17.05
N THR A 18 16.07 -11.21 16.63
CA THR A 18 17.00 -10.44 17.49
C THR A 18 16.31 -9.33 18.29
N VAL A 19 15.05 -9.02 17.97
CA VAL A 19 14.32 -7.89 18.54
C VAL A 19 13.36 -8.35 19.62
N SER A 20 13.52 -7.81 20.83
CA SER A 20 12.69 -8.17 21.99
C SER A 20 11.19 -7.84 21.77
N ILE A 21 10.29 -8.60 22.41
CA ILE A 21 8.83 -8.36 22.36
C ILE A 21 8.48 -6.92 22.79
N HIS A 22 9.18 -6.39 23.78
CA HIS A 22 9.00 -5.02 24.24
C HIS A 22 9.36 -4.00 23.16
N THR A 23 10.46 -4.23 22.45
CA THR A 23 10.88 -3.40 21.30
C THR A 23 9.83 -3.44 20.20
N LYS A 24 9.32 -4.63 19.84
CA LYS A 24 8.28 -4.78 18.81
C LYS A 24 7.03 -3.97 19.14
N ARG A 25 6.52 -4.08 20.37
CA ARG A 25 5.35 -3.30 20.83
C ARG A 25 5.59 -1.80 20.79
N THR A 26 6.79 -1.37 21.14
CA THR A 26 7.16 0.05 21.17
C THR A 26 7.29 0.62 19.77
N VAL A 27 7.97 -0.09 18.86
CA VAL A 27 8.06 0.26 17.44
C VAL A 27 6.67 0.34 16.83
N LEU A 28 5.80 -0.64 17.10
CA LEU A 28 4.42 -0.62 16.62
C LEU A 28 3.63 0.59 17.15
N ALA A 29 3.74 0.91 18.44
CA ALA A 29 3.06 2.07 19.02
C ALA A 29 3.52 3.38 18.36
N TYR A 30 4.83 3.53 18.16
CA TYR A 30 5.41 4.72 17.54
C TYR A 30 5.01 4.85 16.06
N LEU A 31 5.04 3.75 15.31
CA LEU A 31 4.61 3.72 13.91
C LEU A 31 3.12 4.06 13.76
N LYS A 32 2.27 3.64 14.70
CA LYS A 32 0.85 4.04 14.70
C LYS A 32 0.64 5.53 14.91
N GLU A 33 1.52 6.17 15.67
CA GLU A 33 1.41 7.60 16.01
C GLU A 33 2.05 8.50 14.94
N HIS A 34 3.16 8.07 14.34
CA HIS A 34 3.99 8.91 13.48
C HIS A 34 4.15 8.39 12.04
N GLY A 35 3.62 7.22 11.72
CA GLY A 35 3.74 6.60 10.40
C GLY A 35 5.08 5.94 10.13
N CYS A 36 5.19 5.31 8.96
CA CYS A 36 6.35 4.52 8.56
C CYS A 36 7.24 5.30 7.57
N THR A 37 8.30 5.92 8.09
CA THR A 37 9.35 6.55 7.28
C THR A 37 10.72 6.17 7.83
N SER A 38 11.76 6.26 7.01
CA SER A 38 13.14 6.02 7.47
C SER A 38 13.51 6.96 8.65
N ALA A 39 13.11 8.22 8.59
CA ALA A 39 13.35 9.19 9.65
C ALA A 39 12.62 8.84 10.96
N THR A 40 11.36 8.36 10.89
CA THR A 40 10.60 7.96 12.08
C THR A 40 11.12 6.67 12.71
N LEU A 41 11.61 5.72 11.91
CA LEU A 41 12.26 4.51 12.39
C LEU A 41 13.60 4.81 13.09
N GLU A 42 14.42 5.68 12.49
CA GLU A 42 15.67 6.13 13.12
C GLU A 42 15.42 6.87 14.44
N ALA A 43 14.41 7.75 14.49
CA ALA A 43 14.04 8.46 15.70
C ALA A 43 13.61 7.49 16.82
N THR A 44 12.84 6.45 16.49
CA THR A 44 12.41 5.41 17.43
C THR A 44 13.59 4.66 18.04
N ALA A 45 14.55 4.26 17.20
CA ALA A 45 15.72 3.53 17.65
C ALA A 45 16.66 4.40 18.51
N ARG A 46 16.90 5.66 18.08
CA ARG A 46 17.72 6.62 18.81
C ARG A 46 17.14 6.98 20.18
N ALA A 47 15.83 7.20 20.27
CA ALA A 47 15.13 7.54 21.52
C ALA A 47 15.29 6.45 22.61
N ARG A 48 15.64 5.23 22.23
CA ARG A 48 15.70 4.07 23.13
C ARG A 48 17.08 3.40 23.20
N ARG A 49 18.13 4.05 22.66
CA ARG A 49 19.51 3.52 22.61
C ARG A 49 19.60 2.14 21.96
N GLN A 50 18.71 1.86 21.02
CA GLN A 50 18.75 0.66 20.20
C GLN A 50 19.56 0.95 18.94
N ASP A 51 20.15 -0.08 18.33
CA ASP A 51 20.77 0.07 17.02
C ASP A 51 19.66 0.33 15.98
N PRO A 52 19.65 1.51 15.32
CA PRO A 52 18.68 1.81 14.27
C PRO A 52 18.68 0.75 13.17
N LYS A 53 19.83 0.17 12.87
CA LYS A 53 19.95 -0.86 11.84
C LYS A 53 19.16 -2.11 12.20
N GLU A 54 19.21 -2.56 13.45
CA GLU A 54 18.47 -3.75 13.89
C GLU A 54 16.95 -3.55 13.87
N VAL A 55 16.48 -2.35 14.23
CA VAL A 55 15.05 -2.00 14.21
C VAL A 55 14.54 -1.91 12.79
N ILE A 56 15.29 -1.25 11.89
CA ILE A 56 14.95 -1.14 10.47
C ILE A 56 14.96 -2.53 9.82
N ASP A 57 16.01 -3.33 10.03
CA ASP A 57 16.11 -4.70 9.50
C ASP A 57 14.97 -5.61 10.01
N TYR A 58 14.48 -5.40 11.23
CA TYR A 58 13.31 -6.12 11.75
C TYR A 58 12.02 -5.70 11.04
N VAL A 59 11.79 -4.40 10.85
CA VAL A 59 10.60 -3.89 10.17
C VAL A 59 10.58 -4.34 8.71
N CYS A 60 11.71 -4.25 8.01
CA CYS A 60 11.84 -4.72 6.62
C CYS A 60 11.56 -6.23 6.51
N ARG A 61 12.16 -7.07 7.37
CA ARG A 61 11.88 -8.51 7.37
C ARG A 61 10.43 -8.84 7.74
N SER A 62 9.84 -8.08 8.67
CA SER A 62 8.44 -8.28 9.06
C SER A 62 7.49 -7.92 7.93
N TYR A 63 7.82 -6.90 7.14
CA TYR A 63 7.10 -6.56 5.92
C TYR A 63 7.17 -7.70 4.90
N GLU A 64 8.37 -8.21 4.58
CA GLU A 64 8.55 -9.32 3.64
C GLU A 64 7.78 -10.58 4.08
N GLN A 65 7.82 -10.91 5.37
CA GLN A 65 7.07 -12.04 5.91
C GLN A 65 5.55 -11.83 5.86
N ALA A 66 5.08 -10.60 6.07
CA ALA A 66 3.66 -10.28 5.95
C ALA A 66 3.20 -10.38 4.49
N GLU A 67 3.99 -9.85 3.55
CA GLU A 67 3.73 -9.97 2.11
C GLU A 67 3.72 -11.45 1.68
N GLN A 68 4.67 -12.25 2.13
CA GLN A 68 4.70 -13.69 1.84
C GLN A 68 3.45 -14.39 2.38
N ARG A 69 3.04 -14.12 3.62
CA ARG A 69 1.82 -14.73 4.18
C ARG A 69 0.56 -14.34 3.43
N VAL A 70 0.44 -13.07 3.04
CA VAL A 70 -0.70 -12.63 2.22
C VAL A 70 -0.72 -13.40 0.89
N ASN A 71 0.43 -13.56 0.23
CA ASN A 71 0.51 -14.35 -1.01
C ASN A 71 0.20 -15.84 -0.80
N GLU A 72 0.54 -16.41 0.35
CA GLU A 72 0.25 -17.83 0.68
C GLU A 72 -1.20 -18.06 1.12
N GLU A 73 -1.84 -17.07 1.75
CA GLU A 73 -3.18 -17.19 2.33
C GLU A 73 -4.29 -16.61 1.43
N CYS A 74 -3.96 -15.74 0.46
CA CYS A 74 -4.89 -15.16 -0.51
C CYS A 74 -4.67 -15.76 -1.91
N GLU A 75 -5.30 -16.90 -2.18
CA GLU A 75 -5.39 -17.49 -3.51
C GLU A 75 -6.70 -17.06 -4.21
N THR A 76 -6.82 -15.78 -4.57
CA THR A 76 -7.94 -15.30 -5.40
C THR A 76 -7.41 -14.73 -6.73
N ASP A 77 -8.16 -14.93 -7.80
CA ASP A 77 -7.81 -14.39 -9.13
C ASP A 77 -7.74 -12.85 -9.11
N SER A 78 -8.58 -12.20 -8.30
CA SER A 78 -8.52 -10.77 -8.03
C SER A 78 -7.20 -10.36 -7.38
N PHE A 79 -6.71 -11.11 -6.39
CA PHE A 79 -5.44 -10.81 -5.73
C PHE A 79 -4.25 -10.97 -6.68
N VAL A 80 -4.23 -12.04 -7.48
CA VAL A 80 -3.21 -12.26 -8.53
C VAL A 80 -3.21 -11.10 -9.53
N SER A 81 -4.39 -10.66 -9.96
CA SER A 81 -4.54 -9.54 -10.89
C SER A 81 -4.00 -8.24 -10.30
N ILE A 82 -4.32 -7.93 -9.03
CA ILE A 82 -3.80 -6.75 -8.31
C ILE A 82 -2.26 -6.79 -8.22
N ILE A 83 -1.67 -7.94 -7.89
CA ILE A 83 -0.20 -8.08 -7.80
C ILE A 83 0.45 -7.85 -9.16
N GLN A 84 -0.09 -8.43 -10.24
CA GLN A 84 0.40 -8.21 -11.60
C GLN A 84 0.33 -6.72 -12.00
N TRP A 85 -0.75 -6.05 -11.63
CA TRP A 85 -0.91 -4.61 -11.88
C TRP A 85 0.13 -3.79 -11.12
N LEU A 86 0.33 -4.05 -9.83
CA LEU A 86 1.35 -3.35 -9.03
C LEU A 86 2.76 -3.53 -9.60
N GLN A 87 3.09 -4.73 -10.07
CA GLN A 87 4.38 -5.02 -10.72
C GLN A 87 4.56 -4.24 -12.02
N LEU A 88 3.51 -4.16 -12.83
CA LEU A 88 3.53 -3.40 -14.08
C LEU A 88 3.66 -1.90 -13.83
N MET A 89 2.92 -1.35 -12.86
CA MET A 89 3.05 0.04 -12.45
C MET A 89 4.48 0.37 -11.99
N LYS A 90 5.09 -0.53 -11.20
CA LYS A 90 6.48 -0.39 -10.77
C LYS A 90 7.46 -0.40 -11.94
N LYS A 91 7.29 -1.30 -12.91
CA LYS A 91 8.13 -1.40 -14.11
C LYS A 91 8.02 -0.15 -15.00
N ALA A 92 6.82 0.40 -15.14
CA ALA A 92 6.55 1.65 -15.86
C ALA A 92 7.07 2.91 -15.13
N LYS A 93 7.61 2.75 -13.92
CA LYS A 93 7.98 3.85 -13.00
C LYS A 93 6.81 4.81 -12.77
N LEU A 94 5.58 4.29 -12.77
CA LEU A 94 4.38 5.08 -12.56
C LEU A 94 4.39 5.84 -11.23
N PRO A 95 4.90 5.33 -10.10
CA PRO A 95 4.99 6.14 -8.87
C PRO A 95 5.85 7.40 -8.99
N GLU A 96 6.79 7.44 -9.95
CA GLU A 96 7.63 8.61 -10.24
C GLU A 96 6.95 9.58 -11.24
N ARG A 97 5.85 9.17 -11.88
CA ARG A 97 5.22 9.85 -13.04
C ARG A 97 3.73 10.18 -12.87
N CYS A 98 3.00 9.30 -12.20
CA CYS A 98 1.61 9.45 -11.79
C CYS A 98 1.67 9.83 -10.31
N HIS A 99 1.63 11.14 -10.08
CA HIS A 99 1.69 11.66 -8.72
C HIS A 99 0.37 11.39 -8.02
N TYR A 100 0.38 11.53 -6.70
CA TYR A 100 -0.74 11.35 -5.77
C TYR A 100 -1.93 12.29 -6.05
N GLU A 101 -2.33 12.50 -7.30
CA GLU A 101 -3.31 13.46 -7.82
C GLU A 101 -4.67 13.22 -7.17
N GLN A 102 -5.08 11.96 -7.06
CA GLN A 102 -6.30 11.57 -6.34
C GLN A 102 -6.21 11.97 -4.86
N ALA A 103 -5.05 11.77 -4.22
CA ALA A 103 -4.85 12.18 -2.84
C ALA A 103 -4.82 13.71 -2.68
N TYR A 104 -4.21 14.44 -3.63
CA TYR A 104 -4.22 15.89 -3.68
C TYR A 104 -5.63 16.45 -3.90
N ALA A 105 -6.43 15.82 -4.76
CA ALA A 105 -7.83 16.18 -4.97
C ALA A 105 -8.64 15.98 -3.69
N LEU A 106 -8.49 14.85 -3.02
CA LEU A 106 -9.13 14.60 -1.72
C LEU A 106 -8.65 15.58 -0.65
N ASN A 107 -7.36 15.90 -0.61
CA ASN A 107 -6.82 16.92 0.29
C ASN A 107 -7.45 18.29 0.01
N ALA A 108 -7.61 18.67 -1.26
CA ALA A 108 -8.25 19.91 -1.65
C ALA A 108 -9.72 19.96 -1.23
N ILE A 109 -10.48 18.87 -1.43
CA ILE A 109 -11.87 18.74 -0.97
C ILE A 109 -11.94 18.94 0.55
N VAL A 110 -11.09 18.25 1.31
CA VAL A 110 -11.03 18.39 2.77
C VAL A 110 -10.82 19.84 3.18
N HIS A 111 -9.90 20.57 2.56
CA HIS A 111 -9.50 21.91 3.04
C HIS A 111 -10.28 23.08 2.43
N HIS A 112 -10.85 22.90 1.25
CA HIS A 112 -11.41 24.01 0.47
C HIS A 112 -12.91 23.90 0.20
N GLU A 113 -13.50 22.71 0.30
CA GLU A 113 -14.94 22.57 0.12
C GLU A 113 -15.71 22.74 1.43
N ALA A 114 -16.93 23.27 1.29
CA ALA A 114 -17.89 23.27 2.38
C ALA A 114 -18.48 21.86 2.50
N HIS A 115 -18.38 21.29 3.70
CA HIS A 115 -18.94 19.97 4.01
C HIS A 115 -20.26 20.15 4.74
N PRO A 116 -21.28 19.31 4.47
CA PRO A 116 -22.47 19.26 5.30
C PRO A 116 -22.12 18.98 6.75
N GLU A 117 -22.93 19.48 7.68
CA GLU A 117 -22.73 19.20 9.09
C GLU A 117 -23.04 17.72 9.36
N PRO A 118 -22.31 17.03 10.28
CA PRO A 118 -22.55 15.60 10.52
C PRO A 118 -24.00 15.28 10.90
N ALA A 119 -24.70 16.19 11.57
CA ALA A 119 -26.11 16.03 11.92
C ALA A 119 -27.03 15.88 10.70
N GLU A 120 -26.68 16.48 9.56
CA GLU A 120 -27.42 16.39 8.30
C GLU A 120 -27.22 15.05 7.60
N LEU A 121 -26.17 14.31 7.97
CA LEU A 121 -25.76 13.04 7.39
C LEU A 121 -25.81 11.89 8.40
N GLY A 122 -26.74 11.96 9.37
CA GLY A 122 -26.92 10.87 10.34
C GLY A 122 -25.71 10.62 11.25
N GLY A 123 -24.89 11.64 11.47
CA GLY A 123 -23.66 11.60 12.26
C GLY A 123 -22.38 11.42 11.43
N ILE A 124 -22.46 11.24 10.11
CA ILE A 124 -21.30 11.03 9.24
C ILE A 124 -20.53 12.33 9.05
N ASN A 125 -19.23 12.30 9.35
CA ASN A 125 -18.31 13.40 9.15
C ASN A 125 -17.53 13.22 7.83
N MET A 126 -17.98 13.90 6.77
CA MET A 126 -17.35 13.81 5.44
C MET A 126 -15.89 14.27 5.43
N ARG A 127 -15.53 15.24 6.28
CA ARG A 127 -14.14 15.69 6.41
C ARG A 127 -13.25 14.57 6.93
N GLU A 128 -13.72 13.79 7.91
CA GLU A 128 -13.01 12.63 8.43
C GLU A 128 -12.91 11.52 7.37
N ALA A 129 -14.00 11.25 6.64
CA ALA A 129 -14.01 10.25 5.58
C ALA A 129 -13.00 10.55 4.46
N TYR A 130 -13.01 11.78 3.93
CA TYR A 130 -12.07 12.18 2.88
C TYR A 130 -10.63 12.24 3.39
N SER A 131 -10.40 12.69 4.63
CA SER A 131 -9.07 12.66 5.23
C SER A 131 -8.56 11.23 5.39
N PHE A 132 -9.43 10.26 5.70
CA PHE A 132 -9.04 8.85 5.79
C PHE A 132 -8.53 8.33 4.43
N LEU A 133 -9.28 8.60 3.36
CA LEU A 133 -8.92 8.20 2.00
C LEU A 133 -7.63 8.87 1.53
N GLU A 134 -7.47 10.17 1.77
CA GLU A 134 -6.26 10.91 1.45
C GLU A 134 -5.03 10.34 2.18
N ASN A 135 -5.14 10.09 3.48
CA ASN A 135 -4.06 9.46 4.25
C ASN A 135 -3.77 8.04 3.75
N ALA A 136 -4.78 7.29 3.30
CA ALA A 136 -4.59 5.94 2.77
C ALA A 136 -3.79 5.96 1.47
N LEU A 137 -4.11 6.89 0.57
CA LEU A 137 -3.42 7.05 -0.72
C LEU A 137 -1.99 7.59 -0.57
N THR A 138 -1.71 8.35 0.48
CA THR A 138 -0.39 8.94 0.76
C THR A 138 0.46 8.13 1.74
N GLY A 139 -0.11 7.10 2.37
CA GLY A 139 0.56 6.29 3.40
C GLY A 139 0.75 7.02 4.74
N HIS A 140 -0.01 8.09 4.98
CA HIS A 140 0.02 8.81 6.26
C HIS A 140 -0.74 8.06 7.37
N PRO A 141 -0.46 8.36 8.66
CA PRO A 141 -1.17 7.77 9.79
C PRO A 141 -2.67 8.04 9.75
N GLN A 142 -3.46 7.01 10.02
CA GLN A 142 -4.91 7.12 10.07
C GLN A 142 -5.37 7.70 11.41
N LYS A 143 -6.21 8.72 11.35
CA LYS A 143 -6.88 9.27 12.53
C LYS A 143 -8.02 8.35 12.97
N LYS A 144 -8.36 8.40 14.25
CA LYS A 144 -9.53 7.69 14.76
C LYS A 144 -10.79 8.36 14.22
N LEU A 145 -11.59 7.59 13.49
CA LEU A 145 -12.89 8.00 12.97
C LEU A 145 -13.96 7.93 14.06
N ASP A 146 -14.98 8.78 13.94
CA ASP A 146 -16.22 8.58 14.68
C ASP A 146 -16.94 7.28 14.24
N ALA A 147 -17.85 6.81 15.09
CA ALA A 147 -18.52 5.52 14.87
C ALA A 147 -19.47 5.50 13.66
N ALA A 148 -20.09 6.63 13.32
CA ALA A 148 -20.99 6.72 12.17
C ALA A 148 -20.17 6.74 10.87
N THR A 149 -19.12 7.56 10.81
CA THR A 149 -18.20 7.64 9.67
C THR A 149 -17.47 6.33 9.43
N SER A 150 -17.00 5.67 10.50
CA SER A 150 -16.36 4.36 10.38
C SER A 150 -17.31 3.30 9.82
N ARG A 151 -18.59 3.31 10.23
CA ARG A 151 -19.58 2.35 9.72
C ARG A 151 -19.93 2.64 8.26
N PHE A 152 -20.06 3.92 7.91
CA PHE A 152 -20.29 4.35 6.53
C PHE A 152 -19.15 3.85 5.63
N LEU A 153 -17.90 4.19 5.95
CA LEU A 153 -16.76 3.75 5.14
C LEU A 153 -16.64 2.23 5.04
N LEU A 154 -16.88 1.49 6.14
CA LEU A 154 -16.87 0.03 6.10
C LEU A 154 -17.91 -0.50 5.10
N HIS A 155 -19.14 0.02 5.16
CA HIS A 155 -20.21 -0.39 4.28
C HIS A 155 -19.89 -0.09 2.81
N GLU A 156 -19.39 1.10 2.51
CA GLU A 156 -18.99 1.46 1.14
C GLU A 156 -17.84 0.59 0.64
N PHE A 157 -16.86 0.24 1.48
CA PHE A 157 -15.81 -0.70 1.10
C PHE A 157 -16.34 -2.11 0.87
N GLU A 158 -17.28 -2.59 1.68
CA GLU A 158 -17.94 -3.88 1.47
C GLU A 158 -18.67 -3.91 0.12
N LEU A 159 -19.42 -2.85 -0.21
CA LEU A 159 -20.08 -2.73 -1.51
C LEU A 159 -19.09 -2.72 -2.68
N LEU A 160 -17.99 -1.98 -2.56
CA LEU A 160 -16.94 -1.95 -3.58
C LEU A 160 -16.26 -3.32 -3.75
N ILE A 161 -16.06 -4.06 -2.65
CA ILE A 161 -15.51 -5.42 -2.68
C ILE A 161 -16.48 -6.36 -3.39
N ASP A 162 -17.77 -6.27 -3.09
CA ASP A 162 -18.80 -7.10 -3.72
C ASP A 162 -18.95 -6.77 -5.22
N GLU A 163 -18.86 -5.49 -5.58
CA GLU A 163 -18.84 -5.03 -6.98
C GLU A 163 -17.58 -5.51 -7.71
N ALA A 164 -16.41 -5.46 -7.08
CA ALA A 164 -15.18 -5.95 -7.67
C ALA A 164 -15.14 -7.47 -7.80
N ASN A 165 -15.80 -8.21 -6.90
CA ASN A 165 -15.83 -9.68 -6.88
C ASN A 165 -17.08 -10.25 -7.56
N ASN A 166 -17.44 -9.70 -8.72
CA ASN A 166 -18.46 -10.28 -9.58
C ASN A 166 -17.84 -10.71 -10.92
N GLU A 167 -18.54 -11.60 -11.64
CA GLU A 167 -18.04 -12.21 -12.87
C GLU A 167 -17.77 -11.18 -13.98
N GLU A 168 -18.52 -10.08 -14.01
CA GLU A 168 -18.33 -8.98 -14.97
C GLU A 168 -17.03 -8.22 -14.68
N SER A 169 -16.81 -7.80 -13.43
CA SER A 169 -15.60 -7.13 -12.96
C SER A 169 -14.36 -8.01 -13.11
N GLU A 170 -14.47 -9.32 -12.88
CA GLU A 170 -13.37 -10.27 -13.14
C GLU A 170 -13.04 -10.38 -14.62
N ASP A 171 -14.05 -10.40 -15.50
CA ASP A 171 -13.85 -10.44 -16.95
C ASP A 171 -13.23 -9.13 -17.47
N GLU A 172 -13.64 -7.98 -16.93
CA GLU A 172 -13.01 -6.69 -17.22
C GLU A 172 -11.57 -6.64 -16.71
N ALA A 173 -11.30 -7.07 -15.48
CA ALA A 173 -9.96 -7.15 -14.92
C ALA A 173 -9.03 -8.02 -15.77
N ARG A 174 -9.55 -9.15 -16.28
CA ARG A 174 -8.82 -10.04 -17.19
C ARG A 174 -8.52 -9.37 -18.52
N LYS A 175 -9.50 -8.71 -19.16
CA LYS A 175 -9.29 -7.95 -20.41
C LYS A 175 -8.28 -6.82 -20.23
N MET A 176 -8.32 -6.15 -19.08
CA MET A 176 -7.35 -5.11 -18.74
C MET A 176 -5.94 -5.69 -18.60
N ALA A 177 -5.79 -6.83 -17.91
CA ALA A 177 -4.52 -7.53 -17.78
C ALA A 177 -3.94 -7.96 -19.15
N GLU A 178 -4.77 -8.50 -20.04
CA GLU A 178 -4.37 -8.85 -21.41
C GLU A 178 -3.88 -7.63 -22.20
N LYS A 179 -4.65 -6.53 -22.19
CA LYS A 179 -4.25 -5.26 -22.86
C LYS A 179 -2.97 -4.67 -22.28
N LEU A 180 -2.71 -4.87 -21.00
CA LEU A 180 -1.52 -4.40 -20.33
C LEU A 180 -0.27 -5.18 -20.76
N ILE A 181 -0.37 -6.49 -20.96
CA ILE A 181 0.71 -7.32 -21.53
C ILE A 181 1.07 -6.82 -22.93
N ASP A 182 0.06 -6.53 -23.77
CA ASP A 182 0.28 -5.96 -25.11
C ASP A 182 0.96 -4.57 -25.08
N ARG A 183 0.87 -3.86 -23.95
CA ARG A 183 1.44 -2.52 -23.72
C ARG A 183 2.75 -2.54 -22.93
N GLU A 184 3.33 -3.71 -22.63
CA GLU A 184 4.56 -3.85 -21.85
C GLU A 184 5.78 -3.14 -22.50
N HIS A 185 5.70 -2.88 -23.82
CA HIS A 185 6.72 -2.16 -24.60
C HIS A 185 6.37 -0.70 -24.91
N TYR A 186 5.32 -0.13 -24.31
CA TYR A 186 4.92 1.24 -24.59
C TYR A 186 5.85 2.25 -23.91
N ASP A 187 6.55 3.09 -24.69
CA ASP A 187 7.43 4.12 -24.13
C ASP A 187 6.65 5.37 -23.73
N TYR A 188 6.22 5.40 -22.46
CA TYR A 188 5.55 6.55 -21.86
C TYR A 188 6.42 7.82 -21.79
N ALA A 189 7.74 7.73 -22.03
CA ALA A 189 8.62 8.91 -22.07
C ALA A 189 8.56 9.64 -23.44
N GLU A 190 8.25 8.93 -24.53
CA GLU A 190 8.13 9.54 -25.87
C GLU A 190 6.74 10.16 -26.12
N ARG A 191 5.75 9.87 -25.26
CA ARG A 191 4.35 10.30 -25.39
C ARG A 191 3.82 10.90 -24.08
N PRO A 192 4.36 12.05 -23.63
CA PRO A 192 4.00 12.68 -22.35
C PRO A 192 2.53 13.11 -22.26
N ASP A 193 1.87 13.32 -23.41
CA ASP A 193 0.44 13.57 -23.54
C ASP A 193 -0.43 12.38 -23.11
N LYS A 194 0.14 11.17 -23.06
CA LYS A 194 -0.52 9.95 -22.59
C LYS A 194 -0.03 9.47 -21.23
N ALA A 195 0.91 10.18 -20.59
CA ALA A 195 1.43 9.81 -19.27
C ALA A 195 0.43 10.06 -18.13
N SER A 196 -0.53 10.97 -18.34
CA SER A 196 -1.68 11.20 -17.43
C SER A 196 -2.96 10.51 -17.91
N PHE A 197 -2.93 9.76 -19.02
CA PHE A 197 -4.08 9.00 -19.45
C PHE A 197 -4.23 7.83 -18.50
N ASP A 198 -5.34 7.83 -17.79
CA ASP A 198 -5.84 6.68 -17.07
C ASP A 198 -5.65 5.43 -17.96
N PRO A 199 -4.88 4.41 -17.53
CA PRO A 199 -4.76 3.16 -18.30
C PRO A 199 -6.13 2.50 -18.58
N PHE A 200 -7.19 2.95 -17.91
CA PHE A 200 -8.59 2.53 -18.06
C PHE A 200 -9.43 3.40 -19.00
N LEU A 201 -8.94 4.55 -19.48
CA LEU A 201 -9.61 5.26 -20.56
C LEU A 201 -9.43 4.49 -21.86
N LEU A 202 -10.49 3.77 -22.24
CA LEU A 202 -10.68 3.26 -23.58
C LEU A 202 -10.72 4.46 -24.53
N ASP A 203 -9.59 4.77 -25.16
CA ASP A 203 -9.62 5.51 -26.41
C ASP A 203 -10.39 4.62 -27.41
N ASP A 204 -11.65 4.97 -27.68
CA ASP A 204 -12.33 4.59 -28.93
C ASP A 204 -11.58 5.20 -30.14
#